data_AF-A0AA35W9J2-F1
#
_entry.id   AF-A0AA35W9J2-F1
#
_cell.length_a   1.000
_cell.length_b   1.000
_cell.length_c   1.000
_cell.angle_alpha   90.00
_cell.angle_beta   90.00
_cell.angle_gamma   90.00
#
_symmetry.space_group_name_H-M   'P 1'
#
loop_
_entity.id
_entity.type
_entity.pdbx_description
1 polymer ?
#
loop_
_entity_poly.entity_id
_entity_poly.type
_entity_poly.pdbx_seq_one_letter_code
_entity_poly.pdbx_strand_id
1 'polypeptide(L)'
;MCGEEFKRGDWVRKLPACRHEFHRLCIDGWLRSGHAVCPVDATTVFVPPNNKHKAPLKRRKRGGEGKRQSYTLWILNKITSH
;
A
#
# COMPACT_ATOMS: atom_id res chain seq x y z
N MET A 1 -22.60 -19.41 11.23
CA MET A 1 -22.87 -18.07 10.67
C MET A 1 -24.15 -17.56 11.28
N CYS A 2 -24.21 -16.28 11.62
CA CYS A 2 -25.34 -15.71 12.35
C CYS A 2 -26.60 -15.82 11.50
N GLY A 3 -27.59 -16.61 11.93
CA GLY A 3 -28.89 -16.78 11.26
C GLY A 3 -29.87 -15.66 11.57
N GLU A 4 -29.37 -14.48 11.93
CA GLU A 4 -30.19 -13.31 12.27
C GLU A 4 -30.37 -12.42 11.05
N GLU A 5 -31.57 -11.86 10.91
CA GLU A 5 -31.90 -10.88 9.89
C GLU A 5 -31.04 -9.62 10.08
N PHE A 6 -30.46 -9.11 8.99
CA PHE A 6 -29.67 -7.88 9.01
C PHE A 6 -30.51 -6.71 9.54
N LYS A 7 -30.15 -6.12 10.68
CA LYS A 7 -30.85 -4.94 11.21
C LYS A 7 -30.16 -3.65 10.76
N ARG A 8 -30.95 -2.58 10.66
CA ARG A 8 -30.46 -1.25 10.30
C ARG A 8 -29.56 -0.71 11.42
N GLY A 9 -28.24 -0.76 11.20
CA GLY A 9 -27.23 -0.41 12.21
C GLY A 9 -26.19 -1.51 12.43
N ASP A 10 -26.42 -2.71 11.88
CA ASP A 10 -25.42 -3.77 11.92
C ASP A 10 -24.21 -3.45 11.05
N TRP A 11 -23.03 -3.66 11.62
CA TRP A 11 -21.76 -3.48 10.91
C TRP A 11 -21.58 -4.65 9.97
N VAL A 12 -21.93 -4.48 8.70
CA VAL A 12 -21.70 -5.47 7.66
C VAL A 12 -20.36 -5.24 6.96
N ARG A 13 -19.72 -6.33 6.55
CA ARG A 13 -18.48 -6.33 5.78
C ARG A 13 -18.70 -7.09 4.48
N LYS A 14 -18.38 -6.42 3.39
CA LYS A 14 -18.41 -6.98 2.04
C LYS A 14 -17.03 -7.55 1.70
N LEU A 15 -16.98 -8.83 1.30
CA LEU A 15 -15.72 -9.44 0.87
C LEU A 15 -15.31 -8.90 -0.51
N PRO A 16 -14.04 -8.50 -0.71
CA PRO A 16 -13.61 -7.89 -1.97
C PRO A 16 -13.60 -8.87 -3.15
N ALA A 17 -13.45 -10.17 -2.89
CA ALA A 17 -13.33 -11.19 -3.93
C ALA A 17 -14.68 -11.67 -4.50
N CYS A 18 -15.69 -11.85 -3.65
CA CYS A 18 -17.01 -12.39 -4.03
C CYS A 18 -18.17 -11.42 -3.79
N ARG A 19 -17.93 -10.25 -3.19
CA ARG A 19 -18.93 -9.20 -2.89
C ARG A 19 -20.06 -9.63 -1.95
N HIS A 20 -19.96 -10.80 -1.32
CA HIS A 20 -20.89 -11.26 -0.28
C HIS A 20 -20.77 -10.43 1.00
N GLU A 21 -21.92 -10.18 1.63
CA GLU A 21 -22.09 -9.32 2.78
C GLU A 21 -22.34 -10.15 4.03
N PHE A 22 -21.52 -9.93 5.06
CA PHE A 22 -21.61 -10.65 6.33
C PHE A 22 -21.52 -9.67 7.48
N HIS A 23 -22.15 -9.98 8.62
CA HIS A 23 -21.87 -9.25 9.86
C HIS A 23 -20.37 -9.27 10.15
N ARG A 24 -19.79 -8.10 10.41
CA ARG A 24 -18.37 -7.90 10.69
C ARG A 24 -17.91 -8.85 11.78
N LEU A 25 -18.66 -8.98 12.87
CA LEU A 25 -18.31 -9.89 13.98
C LEU A 25 -18.30 -11.36 13.53
N CYS A 26 -19.29 -11.77 12.74
CA CYS A 26 -19.43 -13.17 12.31
C CYS A 26 -18.34 -13.55 11.28
N ILE A 27 -18.02 -12.67 10.32
CA ILE A 27 -16.95 -12.93 9.35
C ILE A 27 -15.55 -12.77 9.95
N ASP A 28 -15.35 -11.86 10.89
CA ASP A 28 -14.06 -11.69 11.57
C ASP A 28 -13.77 -12.88 12.48
N GLY A 29 -14.78 -13.39 13.20
CA GLY A 29 -14.69 -14.65 13.93
C GLY A 29 -14.31 -15.83 13.03
N TRP A 30 -15.00 -15.97 11.89
CA TRP A 30 -14.72 -17.02 10.90
C TRP A 30 -13.28 -16.96 10.35
N LEU A 31 -12.83 -15.77 9.95
CA LEU A 31 -11.47 -15.55 9.45
C LEU A 31 -10.42 -15.83 10.54
N ARG A 32 -10.68 -15.43 11.79
CA ARG A 32 -9.80 -15.71 12.94
C ARG A 32 -9.70 -17.19 13.28
N SER A 33 -10.75 -17.97 13.03
CA SER A 33 -10.72 -19.43 13.19
C SER A 33 -9.86 -20.15 12.13
N GLY A 34 -9.24 -19.42 11.20
CA GLY A 34 -8.35 -19.98 10.17
C GLY A 34 -9.02 -20.19 8.81
N HIS A 35 -10.30 -19.82 8.67
CA HIS A 35 -11.03 -19.98 7.41
C HIS A 35 -10.92 -18.70 6.57
N ALA A 36 -9.84 -18.57 5.80
CA ALA A 36 -9.60 -17.44 4.89
C ALA A 36 -10.43 -17.48 3.58
N VAL A 37 -11.66 -18.03 3.66
CA VAL A 37 -12.54 -18.30 2.50
C VAL A 37 -13.95 -17.81 2.78
N CYS A 38 -14.66 -17.42 1.73
CA CYS A 38 -16.06 -17.08 1.75
C CYS A 38 -16.87 -18.31 2.18
N PRO A 39 -17.72 -18.22 3.19
CA PRO A 39 -18.53 -19.35 3.63
C PRO A 39 -19.75 -19.63 2.72
N VAL A 40 -19.99 -18.80 1.69
CA VAL A 40 -21.04 -19.01 0.67
C VAL A 40 -20.48 -19.77 -0.54
N ASP A 41 -19.32 -19.36 -1.06
CA ASP A 41 -18.78 -19.89 -2.33
C ASP A 41 -17.34 -20.41 -2.21
N ALA A 42 -16.81 -20.56 -0.99
CA ALA A 42 -15.42 -20.91 -0.72
C ALA A 42 -14.36 -19.99 -1.38
N THR A 43 -14.76 -18.82 -1.90
CA THR A 43 -13.84 -17.87 -2.54
C THR A 43 -12.85 -17.29 -1.54
N THR A 44 -11.55 -17.38 -1.82
CA THR A 44 -10.49 -16.87 -0.94
C THR A 44 -10.61 -15.37 -0.69
N VAL A 45 -10.56 -14.97 0.58
CA VAL A 45 -10.66 -13.57 1.02
C VAL A 45 -9.34 -12.82 0.87
N PHE A 46 -8.23 -13.55 0.85
CA PHE A 46 -6.90 -12.98 0.66
C PHE A 46 -6.70 -12.57 -0.80
N VAL A 47 -6.85 -11.28 -1.08
CA VAL A 47 -6.28 -10.68 -2.29
C VAL A 47 -4.80 -10.40 -2.01
N PRO A 48 -3.85 -11.04 -2.71
CA PRO A 48 -2.45 -10.63 -2.59
C PRO A 48 -2.34 -9.14 -2.91
N PRO A 49 -1.40 -8.39 -2.27
CA PRO A 49 -1.21 -6.99 -2.57
C PRO A 49 -0.99 -6.86 -4.08
N ASN A 50 -1.98 -6.25 -4.70
CA ASN A 50 -2.11 -6.10 -6.12
C ASN A 50 -0.97 -5.17 -6.57
N ASN A 51 0.19 -5.74 -6.91
CA ASN A 51 1.36 -5.01 -7.37
C ASN A 51 1.13 -4.48 -8.79
N LYS A 52 0.14 -3.58 -8.95
CA LYS A 52 -0.16 -2.84 -10.18
C LYS A 52 0.90 -1.77 -10.47
N HIS A 53 1.91 -1.60 -9.62
CA HIS A 53 3.05 -0.73 -9.89
C HIS A 53 4.03 -1.38 -10.87
N LYS A 54 3.56 -1.71 -12.08
CA LYS A 54 4.46 -1.71 -13.25
C LYS A 54 4.52 -0.29 -13.80
N ALA A 55 5.32 0.57 -13.17
CA ALA A 55 5.98 1.61 -13.94
C ALA A 55 7.30 1.01 -14.44
N PRO A 56 7.54 0.93 -15.76
CA PRO A 56 8.84 0.54 -16.25
C PRO A 56 9.86 1.55 -15.74
N LEU A 57 10.93 1.09 -15.10
CA LEU A 57 12.11 1.90 -14.80
C LEU A 57 12.75 2.28 -16.14
N LYS A 58 12.17 3.28 -16.83
CA LYS A 58 12.78 3.91 -17.99
C LYS A 58 14.06 4.59 -17.52
N ARG A 59 15.16 3.97 -17.91
CA ARG A 59 16.55 4.42 -17.75
C ARG A 59 16.69 5.85 -18.29
N ARG A 60 16.74 6.84 -17.40
CA ARG A 60 16.94 8.25 -17.77
C ARG A 60 18.43 8.58 -17.65
N LYS A 61 19.17 8.52 -18.77
CA LYS A 61 20.46 9.20 -18.86
C LYS A 61 20.21 10.71 -18.89
N ARG A 62 20.82 11.46 -17.96
CA ARG A 62 21.02 12.89 -18.09
C ARG A 62 22.32 13.25 -17.36
N GLY A 63 23.34 13.59 -18.16
CA GLY A 63 24.56 14.22 -17.66
C GLY A 63 24.29 15.67 -17.24
N GLY A 64 25.24 16.22 -16.49
CA GLY A 64 25.26 17.63 -16.10
C GLY A 64 26.21 17.85 -14.93
N GLU A 65 27.45 18.25 -15.24
CA GLU A 65 28.45 18.76 -14.32
C GLU A 65 27.90 19.90 -13.44
N GLY A 66 28.13 19.80 -12.13
CA GLY A 66 27.99 20.91 -11.19
C GLY A 66 29.31 21.06 -10.42
N LYS A 67 30.18 21.93 -10.92
CA LYS A 67 31.47 22.27 -10.29
C LYS A 67 31.21 22.80 -8.87
N ARG A 68 31.79 22.11 -7.90
CA ARG A 68 31.80 22.43 -6.47
C ARG A 68 32.65 23.69 -6.29
N GLN A 69 32.04 24.87 -6.34
CA GLN A 69 32.75 26.11 -6.01
C GLN A 69 32.96 26.12 -4.49
N SER A 70 34.12 25.60 -4.09
CA SER A 70 34.59 25.63 -2.72
C SER A 70 34.85 27.08 -2.35
N TYR A 71 34.10 27.61 -1.38
CA TYR A 71 34.32 28.94 -0.80
C TYR A 71 35.78 29.14 -0.37
N THR A 72 36.51 28.06 -0.09
CA THR A 72 37.93 28.06 0.22
C THR A 72 38.79 28.67 -0.90
N LEU A 73 38.45 28.47 -2.18
CA LEU A 73 39.21 29.07 -3.29
C LEU A 73 38.98 30.58 -3.38
N TRP A 74 37.78 31.05 -3.05
CA TRP A 74 37.49 32.48 -2.94
C TRP A 74 38.25 33.13 -1.78
N ILE A 75 38.29 32.47 -0.61
CA ILE A 75 39.00 32.97 0.57
C ILE A 75 40.51 33.05 0.32
N LEU A 76 41.11 32.02 -0.27
CA LEU A 76 42.56 31.99 -0.55
C LEU A 76 42.98 33.12 -1.50
N ASN A 77 42.19 33.37 -2.56
CA ASN A 77 42.50 34.43 -3.53
C ASN A 77 42.33 35.86 -2.96
N LYS A 78 41.65 36.02 -1.82
CA LYS A 78 41.52 37.30 -1.12
C LYS A 78 42.73 37.60 -0.23
N ILE A 79 43.39 36.56 0.30
CA ILE A 79 44.51 36.72 1.25
C ILE A 79 45.82 37.01 0.53
N THR A 80 45.99 36.52 -0.72
CA THR A 80 47.23 36.66 -1.49
C THR A 80 47.42 38.01 -2.18
N SER A 81 46.58 39.01 -1.90
CA SER A 81 46.62 40.33 -2.55
C SER A 81 47.13 41.44 -1.61
N HIS A 82 48.13 41.14 -0.79
CA HIS A 82 48.87 42.11 0.02
C HIS A 82 50.38 41.80 0.02
#